data_AF-A0A1U9QNE0-F1
#
_entry.id   AF-A0A1U9QNE0-F1
#
_cell.length_a   1.000
_cell.length_b   1.000
_cell.length_c   1.000
_cell.angle_alpha   90.00
_cell.angle_beta   90.00
_cell.angle_gamma   90.00
#
_symmetry.space_group_name_H-M   'P 1'
#
loop_
_entity.id
_entity.type
_entity.pdbx_description
1 polymer ?
#
loop_
_entity_poly.entity_id
_entity_poly.type
_entity_poly.pdbx_seq_one_letter_code
_entity_poly.pdbx_strand_id
1 'polypeptide(L)'
;MTRHELPAEIGAFARYFRGMTALLDPDGGWYAVFRQRDPEGLRACLDGDEVPPWDVVESLLHDLAASHENRPVDRETARAGRLHAASAAAHDRLPGGPDALGERLRLMQHEQATAASRADEVMRRLRQVGEGSPEADQLEYDLAWVRDDYARATARCTELRERLAAVAGPSNAQPAHSARGTQGTPAPRSSSPAHAAPAGPEYGSPEARPTAADGWYRAEEPMVDDQSVFGRPDGGRPTAPDEWFRPEPGRTGGGRDSTGWGGPDGRRGADDASDTGSNPAVGPEDSQEMAQVPGQRRKQRKQRGARFAFTEGGDPAAAPLVPPSNTAPPRGARFGGSPGSERTRTDGPDSGLTREQAEARRAALDTVAVLVRLRAAGRSGEAHVALCEAAARPAEQLPFLAAELHRAELGADWASVLWEASSLPPDRLAAAASALAMAGRDADCGVLLRQGVSRPAEDIGHAAVALGDAGRAQEVQALLGAFVRARTPDDTARVAAVDPTRLVPWLLEAARGVSTGHERDLARALRSAGRGGA
;
A
#
# COMPACT_ATOMS: atom_id res chain seq x y z
N MET A 1 -41.18 -0.71 10.04
CA MET A 1 -39.71 -0.73 10.01
C MET A 1 -39.21 0.65 10.40
N THR A 2 -38.81 0.84 11.65
CA THR A 2 -38.20 2.08 12.13
C THR A 2 -36.76 2.15 11.60
N ARG A 3 -36.50 3.04 10.64
CA ARG A 3 -35.11 3.39 10.32
C ARG A 3 -34.52 4.02 11.58
N HIS A 4 -33.53 3.39 12.19
CA HIS A 4 -32.73 4.04 13.21
C HIS A 4 -31.94 5.14 12.51
N GLU A 5 -32.36 6.38 12.67
CA GLU A 5 -31.58 7.53 12.22
C GLU A 5 -30.29 7.56 13.04
N LEU A 6 -29.15 7.41 12.37
CA LEU A 6 -27.83 7.57 12.97
C LEU A 6 -27.76 8.97 13.62
N PRO A 7 -27.06 9.12 14.77
CA PRO A 7 -26.75 10.43 15.32
C PRO A 7 -26.22 11.39 14.24
N ALA A 8 -26.65 12.65 14.32
CA ALA A 8 -26.39 13.64 13.26
C ALA A 8 -24.90 13.82 12.97
N GLU A 9 -24.06 13.71 13.99
CA GLU A 9 -22.60 13.79 13.92
C GLU A 9 -22.00 12.63 13.10
N ILE A 10 -22.48 11.39 13.33
CA ILE A 10 -22.06 10.20 12.57
C ILE A 10 -22.45 10.37 11.10
N GLY A 11 -23.70 10.76 10.85
CA GLY A 11 -24.18 11.01 9.47
C GLY A 11 -23.48 12.18 8.77
N ALA A 12 -23.00 13.18 9.51
CA ALA A 12 -22.22 14.29 8.97
C ALA A 12 -20.81 13.85 8.54
N PHE A 13 -20.10 13.12 9.41
CA PHE A 13 -18.77 12.62 9.08
C PHE A 13 -18.82 11.55 7.98
N ALA A 14 -19.75 10.60 8.01
CA ALA A 14 -19.87 9.58 6.97
C ALA A 14 -20.13 10.19 5.58
N ARG A 15 -20.99 11.23 5.48
CA ARG A 15 -21.18 11.98 4.23
C ARG A 15 -19.91 12.71 3.79
N TYR A 16 -19.22 13.34 4.73
CA TYR A 16 -17.94 13.98 4.46
C TYR A 16 -16.91 12.98 3.93
N PHE A 17 -16.77 11.85 4.61
CA PHE A 17 -15.82 10.80 4.29
C PHE A 17 -16.09 10.20 2.91
N ARG A 18 -17.35 9.87 2.58
CA ARG A 18 -17.75 9.44 1.23
C ARG A 18 -17.43 10.48 0.16
N GLY A 19 -17.70 11.75 0.44
CA GLY A 19 -17.38 12.85 -0.49
C GLY A 19 -15.87 12.98 -0.73
N MET A 20 -15.07 12.85 0.32
CA MET A 20 -13.61 12.86 0.24
C MET A 20 -13.09 11.68 -0.56
N THR A 21 -13.51 10.45 -0.25
CA THR A 21 -13.03 9.24 -0.95
C THR A 21 -13.46 9.19 -2.42
N ALA A 22 -14.59 9.81 -2.78
CA ALA A 22 -15.03 9.90 -4.17
C ALA A 22 -14.13 10.78 -5.06
N LEU A 23 -13.24 11.59 -4.44
CA LEU A 23 -12.25 12.41 -5.13
C LEU A 23 -10.87 11.73 -5.22
N LEU A 24 -10.70 10.60 -4.53
CA LEU A 24 -9.45 9.85 -4.52
C LEU A 24 -9.41 8.87 -5.69
N ASP A 25 -8.19 8.61 -6.16
CA ASP A 25 -7.95 7.58 -7.16
C ASP A 25 -8.22 6.20 -6.53
N PRO A 26 -9.21 5.43 -7.03
CA PRO A 26 -9.55 4.11 -6.48
C PRO A 26 -8.39 3.11 -6.50
N ASP A 27 -7.43 3.31 -7.40
CA ASP A 27 -6.35 2.35 -7.69
C ASP A 27 -4.96 2.91 -7.30
N GLY A 28 -4.91 4.11 -6.70
CA GLY A 28 -3.68 4.78 -6.30
C GLY A 28 -3.62 5.19 -4.83
N GLY A 29 -2.40 5.38 -4.33
CA GLY A 29 -2.13 5.90 -2.99
C GLY A 29 -2.60 4.98 -1.85
N TRP A 30 -2.70 5.56 -0.65
CA TRP A 30 -3.18 4.86 0.54
C TRP A 30 -4.64 4.39 0.42
N TYR A 31 -5.47 5.09 -0.36
CA TYR A 31 -6.85 4.68 -0.59
C TYR A 31 -6.95 3.28 -1.21
N ALA A 32 -6.12 2.98 -2.21
CA ALA A 32 -6.04 1.66 -2.81
C ALA A 32 -5.57 0.59 -1.80
N VAL A 33 -4.54 0.91 -1.00
CA VAL A 33 -4.02 0.00 0.05
C VAL A 33 -5.10 -0.38 1.04
N PHE A 34 -5.83 0.60 1.56
CA PHE A 34 -6.89 0.32 2.55
C PHE A 34 -8.05 -0.45 1.94
N ARG A 35 -8.44 -0.14 0.69
CA ARG A 35 -9.46 -0.89 -0.05
C ARG A 35 -9.08 -2.36 -0.23
N GLN A 36 -7.82 -2.65 -0.53
CA GLN A 36 -7.34 -4.01 -0.74
C GLN A 36 -7.20 -4.77 0.58
N ARG A 37 -6.70 -4.09 1.62
CA ARG A 37 -6.43 -4.71 2.93
C ARG A 37 -7.70 -5.01 3.71
N ASP A 38 -8.67 -4.10 3.70
CA ASP A 38 -9.94 -4.26 4.42
C ASP A 38 -11.12 -3.57 3.70
N PRO A 39 -11.67 -4.19 2.65
CA PRO A 39 -12.79 -3.62 1.92
C PRO A 39 -14.08 -3.54 2.77
N GLU A 40 -14.29 -4.48 3.68
CA GLU A 40 -15.50 -4.53 4.51
C GLU A 40 -15.47 -3.45 5.58
N GLY A 41 -14.34 -3.28 6.25
CA GLY A 41 -14.17 -2.24 7.24
C GLY A 41 -14.18 -0.84 6.64
N LEU A 42 -13.60 -0.65 5.45
CA LEU A 42 -13.73 0.62 4.73
C LEU A 42 -15.19 0.91 4.37
N ARG A 43 -15.94 -0.10 3.92
CA ARG A 43 -17.37 0.04 3.64
C ARG A 43 -18.15 0.43 4.90
N ALA A 44 -17.89 -0.21 6.05
CA ALA A 44 -18.52 0.14 7.32
C ALA A 44 -18.24 1.60 7.74
N CYS A 45 -17.02 2.09 7.51
CA CYS A 45 -16.68 3.50 7.77
C CYS A 45 -17.41 4.46 6.82
N LEU A 46 -17.51 4.09 5.54
CA LEU A 46 -18.24 4.88 4.55
C LEU A 46 -19.75 4.89 4.83
N ASP A 47 -20.31 3.79 5.33
CA ASP A 47 -21.72 3.67 5.71
C ASP A 47 -22.02 4.40 7.04
N GLY A 48 -20.99 4.64 7.86
CA GLY A 48 -21.08 5.28 9.17
C GLY A 48 -21.36 4.31 10.32
N ASP A 49 -21.30 3.01 10.04
CA ASP A 49 -21.43 1.93 11.03
C ASP A 49 -20.20 1.87 11.93
N GLU A 50 -19.03 2.27 11.40
CA GLU A 50 -17.75 2.30 12.10
C GLU A 50 -17.09 3.68 11.98
N VAL A 51 -16.25 4.02 12.95
CA VAL A 51 -15.43 5.23 12.89
C VAL A 51 -14.02 4.84 12.42
N PRO A 52 -13.54 5.37 11.27
CA PRO A 52 -12.19 5.06 10.79
C PRO A 52 -11.15 5.60 11.78
N PRO A 53 -10.02 4.89 11.97
CA PRO A 53 -8.88 5.43 12.69
C PRO A 53 -8.41 6.78 12.13
N TRP A 54 -7.95 7.68 12.98
CA TRP A 54 -7.50 9.01 12.53
C TRP A 54 -6.30 8.92 11.56
N ASP A 55 -5.36 8.01 11.79
CA ASP A 55 -4.18 7.80 10.91
C ASP A 55 -4.56 7.45 9.46
N VAL A 56 -5.71 6.78 9.29
CA VAL A 56 -6.28 6.45 7.99
C VAL A 56 -6.83 7.70 7.33
N VAL A 57 -7.60 8.50 8.06
CA VAL A 57 -8.13 9.78 7.56
C VAL A 57 -6.99 10.71 7.15
N GLU A 58 -5.92 10.80 7.95
CA GLU A 58 -4.71 11.57 7.61
C GLU A 58 -4.02 11.07 6.35
N SER A 59 -3.91 9.76 6.18
CA SER A 59 -3.32 9.16 4.96
C SER A 59 -4.15 9.48 3.71
N LEU A 60 -5.49 9.44 3.81
CA LEU A 60 -6.38 9.79 2.71
C LEU A 60 -6.39 11.29 2.39
N LEU A 61 -6.24 12.15 3.39
CA LEU A 61 -6.04 13.58 3.19
C LEU A 61 -4.70 13.87 2.52
N HIS A 62 -3.67 13.06 2.80
CA HIS A 62 -2.38 13.14 2.11
C HIS A 62 -2.51 12.74 0.64
N ASP A 63 -3.23 11.64 0.33
CA ASP A 63 -3.54 11.27 -1.06
C ASP A 63 -4.30 12.37 -1.80
N LEU A 64 -5.28 12.99 -1.14
CA LEU A 64 -6.07 14.10 -1.71
C LEU A 64 -5.18 15.34 -1.98
N ALA A 65 -4.22 15.61 -1.10
CA ALA A 65 -3.27 16.70 -1.29
C ALA A 65 -2.32 16.41 -2.47
N ALA A 66 -1.83 15.18 -2.56
CA ALA A 66 -0.99 14.72 -3.66
C ALA A 66 -1.75 14.75 -5.00
N SER A 67 -3.07 14.53 -4.99
CA SER A 67 -3.91 14.54 -6.20
C SER A 67 -4.30 15.95 -6.67
N HIS A 68 -4.13 17.00 -5.87
CA HIS A 68 -4.56 18.37 -6.21
C HIS A 68 -3.49 19.44 -5.88
N GLU A 69 -2.76 19.88 -6.92
CA GLU A 69 -1.80 20.99 -6.81
C GLU A 69 -2.49 22.28 -6.31
N ASN A 70 -1.89 22.94 -5.30
CA ASN A 70 -2.30 24.23 -4.70
C ASN A 70 -3.58 24.27 -3.86
N ARG A 71 -3.68 23.47 -2.77
CA ARG A 71 -4.73 23.64 -1.76
C ARG A 71 -4.19 23.75 -0.32
N PRO A 72 -4.87 24.50 0.57
CA PRO A 72 -4.47 24.61 1.98
C PRO A 72 -4.90 23.34 2.74
N VAL A 73 -4.09 22.27 2.63
CA VAL A 73 -4.27 20.97 3.31
C VAL A 73 -4.59 21.15 4.79
N ASP A 74 -3.90 22.08 5.47
CA ASP A 74 -4.09 22.36 6.89
C ASP A 74 -5.54 22.69 7.28
N ARG A 75 -6.26 23.45 6.44
CA ARG A 75 -7.65 23.83 6.73
C ARG A 75 -8.60 22.65 6.59
N GLU A 76 -8.37 21.82 5.60
CA GLU A 76 -9.19 20.64 5.35
C GLU A 76 -8.92 19.55 6.38
N THR A 77 -7.65 19.32 6.74
CA THR A 77 -7.27 18.45 7.86
C THR A 77 -7.92 18.91 9.16
N ALA A 78 -7.90 20.21 9.46
CA ALA A 78 -8.57 20.75 10.65
C ALA A 78 -10.10 20.56 10.60
N ARG A 79 -10.72 20.65 9.42
CA ARG A 79 -12.17 20.39 9.24
C ARG A 79 -12.50 18.91 9.43
N ALA A 80 -11.76 18.03 8.78
CA ALA A 80 -11.88 16.58 8.92
C ALA A 80 -11.73 16.16 10.38
N GLY A 81 -10.74 16.69 11.09
CA GLY A 81 -10.49 16.39 12.50
C GLY A 81 -11.66 16.75 13.40
N ARG A 82 -12.31 17.91 13.18
CA ARG A 82 -13.51 18.28 13.95
C ARG A 82 -14.70 17.37 13.68
N LEU A 83 -14.93 16.99 12.42
CA LEU A 83 -16.03 16.10 12.05
C LEU A 83 -15.79 14.68 12.58
N HIS A 84 -14.55 14.18 12.45
CA HIS A 84 -14.13 12.88 12.96
C HIS A 84 -14.29 12.81 14.48
N ALA A 85 -13.75 13.79 15.23
CA ALA A 85 -13.86 13.82 16.68
C ALA A 85 -15.32 13.86 17.18
N ALA A 86 -16.19 14.63 16.50
CA ALA A 86 -17.61 14.67 16.83
C ALA A 86 -18.31 13.33 16.55
N SER A 87 -17.99 12.68 15.42
CA SER A 87 -18.49 11.35 15.08
C SER A 87 -18.01 10.28 16.06
N ALA A 88 -16.71 10.28 16.39
CA ALA A 88 -16.12 9.38 17.37
C ALA A 88 -16.82 9.50 18.73
N ALA A 89 -16.96 10.73 19.25
CA ALA A 89 -17.65 10.97 20.51
C ALA A 89 -19.14 10.58 20.49
N ALA A 90 -19.82 10.65 19.35
CA ALA A 90 -21.20 10.19 19.21
C ALA A 90 -21.27 8.65 19.19
N HIS A 91 -20.36 7.99 18.48
CA HIS A 91 -20.26 6.52 18.40
C HIS A 91 -19.91 5.91 19.76
N ASP A 92 -18.92 6.50 20.44
CA ASP A 92 -18.45 6.06 21.75
C ASP A 92 -19.51 6.17 22.87
N ARG A 93 -20.53 7.01 22.67
CA ARG A 93 -21.68 7.18 23.59
C ARG A 93 -22.86 6.25 23.29
N LEU A 94 -22.81 5.49 22.20
CA LEU A 94 -23.82 4.48 21.92
C LEU A 94 -23.83 3.39 23.02
N PRO A 95 -24.96 2.70 23.25
CA PRO A 95 -24.99 1.57 24.16
C PRO A 95 -23.91 0.54 23.81
N GLY A 96 -23.05 0.19 24.77
CA GLY A 96 -21.92 -0.73 24.57
C GLY A 96 -20.64 -0.07 24.01
N GLY A 97 -20.66 1.22 23.68
CA GLY A 97 -19.50 1.96 23.15
C GLY A 97 -18.23 1.88 24.03
N PRO A 98 -18.29 2.11 25.35
CA PRO A 98 -17.11 2.00 26.21
C PRO A 98 -16.48 0.61 26.24
N ASP A 99 -17.31 -0.44 26.24
CA ASP A 99 -16.84 -1.83 26.23
C ASP A 99 -16.21 -2.20 24.89
N ALA A 100 -16.87 -1.81 23.77
CA ALA A 100 -16.35 -1.98 22.42
C ALA A 100 -15.01 -1.27 22.21
N LEU A 101 -14.85 -0.04 22.73
CA LEU A 101 -13.57 0.67 22.75
C LEU A 101 -12.49 -0.08 23.52
N GLY A 102 -12.84 -0.64 24.69
CA GLY A 102 -11.94 -1.43 25.51
C GLY A 102 -11.47 -2.71 24.82
N GLU A 103 -12.38 -3.42 24.13
CA GLU A 103 -12.07 -4.60 23.33
C GLU A 103 -11.14 -4.26 22.17
N ARG A 104 -11.46 -3.19 21.42
CA ARG A 104 -10.67 -2.71 20.30
C ARG A 104 -9.27 -2.25 20.71
N LEU A 105 -9.12 -1.65 21.89
CA LEU A 105 -7.82 -1.31 22.45
C LEU A 105 -7.00 -2.57 22.77
N ARG A 106 -7.60 -3.62 23.35
CA ARG A 106 -6.88 -4.88 23.63
C ARG A 106 -6.43 -5.57 22.34
N LEU A 107 -7.28 -5.57 21.32
CA LEU A 107 -6.96 -6.10 20.00
C LEU A 107 -5.76 -5.33 19.39
N MET A 108 -5.84 -4.00 19.36
CA MET A 108 -4.77 -3.16 18.82
C MET A 108 -3.45 -3.26 19.62
N GLN A 109 -3.51 -3.47 20.94
CA GLN A 109 -2.30 -3.76 21.74
C GLN A 109 -1.65 -5.09 21.36
N HIS A 110 -2.46 -6.11 21.06
CA HIS A 110 -1.95 -7.40 20.58
C HIS A 110 -1.29 -7.25 19.21
N GLU A 111 -1.89 -6.48 18.30
CA GLU A 111 -1.30 -6.17 17.01
C GLU A 111 -0.01 -5.37 17.12
N GLN A 112 0.02 -4.34 17.97
CA GLN A 112 1.21 -3.55 18.23
C GLN A 112 2.37 -4.43 18.71
N ALA A 113 2.10 -5.37 19.62
CA ALA A 113 3.09 -6.34 20.09
C ALA A 113 3.53 -7.32 18.99
N THR A 114 2.60 -7.72 18.12
CA THR A 114 2.89 -8.61 16.98
C THR A 114 3.76 -7.91 15.95
N ALA A 115 3.43 -6.68 15.56
CA ALA A 115 4.22 -5.85 14.64
C ALA A 115 5.62 -5.57 15.20
N ALA A 116 5.74 -5.29 16.50
CA ALA A 116 7.04 -5.13 17.16
C ALA A 116 7.87 -6.42 17.09
N SER A 117 7.26 -7.56 17.40
CA SER A 117 7.92 -8.87 17.36
C SER A 117 8.39 -9.23 15.94
N ARG A 118 7.57 -8.91 14.94
CA ARG A 118 7.91 -9.09 13.52
C ARG A 118 9.04 -8.17 13.09
N ALA A 119 9.07 -6.92 13.54
CA ALA A 119 10.17 -5.99 13.25
C ALA A 119 11.50 -6.53 13.80
N ASP A 120 11.50 -7.04 15.04
CA ASP A 120 12.66 -7.66 15.66
C ASP A 120 13.12 -8.92 14.91
N GLU A 121 12.19 -9.71 14.39
CA GLU A 121 12.49 -10.88 13.57
C GLU A 121 13.13 -10.51 12.24
N VAL A 122 12.54 -9.56 11.50
CA VAL A 122 13.08 -9.09 10.21
C VAL A 122 14.47 -8.48 10.41
N MET A 123 14.65 -7.64 11.43
CA MET A 123 15.98 -7.09 11.77
C MET A 123 17.00 -8.18 12.12
N ARG A 124 16.58 -9.24 12.81
CA ARG A 124 17.47 -10.36 13.17
C ARG A 124 17.90 -11.13 11.92
N ARG A 125 16.99 -11.37 10.98
CA ARG A 125 17.28 -12.01 9.69
C ARG A 125 18.20 -11.14 8.84
N LEU A 126 17.94 -9.84 8.77
CA LEU A 126 18.76 -8.91 8.00
C LEU A 126 20.24 -8.94 8.44
N ARG A 127 20.51 -9.08 9.75
CA ARG A 127 21.88 -9.23 10.29
C ARG A 127 22.57 -10.55 9.91
N GLN A 128 21.84 -11.56 9.47
CA GLN A 128 22.37 -12.88 9.10
C GLN A 128 22.66 -12.99 7.61
N VAL A 129 22.11 -12.08 6.82
CA VAL A 129 22.24 -12.05 5.36
C VAL A 129 23.38 -11.12 4.98
N GLY A 130 24.06 -11.41 3.87
CA GLY A 130 25.13 -10.55 3.36
C GLY A 130 24.59 -9.21 2.86
N GLU A 131 25.27 -8.12 3.20
CA GLU A 131 24.94 -6.77 2.74
C GLU A 131 24.88 -6.70 1.20
N GLY A 132 23.87 -5.99 0.67
CA GLY A 132 23.68 -5.81 -0.77
C GLY A 132 23.24 -7.06 -1.53
N SER A 133 22.78 -8.10 -0.84
CA SER A 133 22.12 -9.24 -1.48
C SER A 133 20.64 -8.97 -1.74
N PRO A 134 20.01 -9.60 -2.75
CA PRO A 134 18.58 -9.45 -3.01
C PRO A 134 17.69 -9.84 -1.82
N GLU A 135 18.17 -10.77 -0.97
CA GLU A 135 17.47 -11.13 0.27
C GLU A 135 17.56 -10.01 1.31
N ALA A 136 18.67 -9.28 1.38
CA ALA A 136 18.79 -8.11 2.25
C ALA A 136 17.86 -6.98 1.78
N ASP A 137 17.80 -6.70 0.47
CA ASP A 137 16.91 -5.68 -0.09
C ASP A 137 15.42 -6.00 0.19
N GLN A 138 15.02 -7.27 0.05
CA GLN A 138 13.67 -7.70 0.39
C GLN A 138 13.38 -7.55 1.89
N LEU A 139 14.31 -7.93 2.76
CA LEU A 139 14.14 -7.79 4.21
C LEU A 139 14.13 -6.32 4.64
N GLU A 140 14.85 -5.44 3.97
CA GLU A 140 14.79 -3.99 4.20
C GLU A 140 13.43 -3.41 3.79
N TYR A 141 12.88 -3.85 2.66
CA TYR A 141 11.53 -3.51 2.22
C TYR A 141 10.47 -3.99 3.22
N ASP A 142 10.54 -5.26 3.63
CA ASP A 142 9.63 -5.84 4.61
C ASP A 142 9.73 -5.09 5.95
N LEU A 143 10.95 -4.71 6.36
CA LEU A 143 11.16 -3.95 7.60
C LEU A 143 10.51 -2.56 7.54
N ALA A 144 10.55 -1.90 6.39
CA ALA A 144 9.88 -0.60 6.21
C ALA A 144 8.37 -0.72 6.40
N TRP A 145 7.75 -1.75 5.80
CA TRP A 145 6.31 -2.03 5.97
C TRP A 145 5.94 -2.38 7.41
N VAL A 146 6.70 -3.26 8.06
CA VAL A 146 6.44 -3.66 9.44
C VAL A 146 6.61 -2.48 10.41
N ARG A 147 7.54 -1.56 10.11
CA ARG A 147 7.68 -0.31 10.89
C ARG A 147 6.49 0.63 10.71
N ASP A 148 5.94 0.75 9.49
CA ASP A 148 4.72 1.53 9.25
C ASP A 148 3.53 0.92 10.00
N ASP A 149 3.33 -0.41 9.91
CA ASP A 149 2.30 -1.12 10.65
C ASP A 149 2.42 -0.89 12.17
N TYR A 150 3.64 -0.96 12.71
CA TYR A 150 3.89 -0.69 14.13
C TYR A 150 3.58 0.77 14.50
N ALA A 151 3.94 1.73 13.66
CA ALA A 151 3.66 3.15 13.88
C ALA A 151 2.15 3.42 13.89
N ARG A 152 1.41 2.86 12.92
CA ARG A 152 -0.06 2.96 12.84
C ARG A 152 -0.73 2.30 14.04
N ALA A 153 -0.29 1.10 14.43
CA ALA A 153 -0.81 0.42 15.61
C ALA A 153 -0.59 1.24 16.89
N THR A 154 0.57 1.89 17.00
CA THR A 154 0.91 2.78 18.12
C THR A 154 0.02 4.04 18.15
N ALA A 155 -0.23 4.65 16.99
CA ALA A 155 -1.13 5.80 16.86
C ALA A 155 -2.56 5.43 17.27
N ARG A 156 -3.07 4.30 16.79
CA ARG A 156 -4.41 3.78 17.12
C ARG A 156 -4.57 3.42 18.58
N CYS A 157 -3.57 2.79 19.18
CA CYS A 157 -3.52 2.57 20.63
C CYS A 157 -3.64 3.89 21.42
N THR A 158 -3.02 4.96 20.91
CA THR A 158 -3.06 6.27 21.55
C THR A 158 -4.43 6.91 21.41
N GLU A 159 -4.99 6.93 20.21
CA GLU A 159 -6.35 7.41 19.94
C GLU A 159 -7.40 6.69 20.80
N LEU A 160 -7.37 5.35 20.84
CA LEU A 160 -8.32 4.55 21.61
C LEU A 160 -8.21 4.80 23.12
N ARG A 161 -6.98 4.98 23.65
CA ARG A 161 -6.76 5.36 25.05
C ARG A 161 -7.35 6.73 25.37
N GLU A 162 -7.17 7.70 24.48
CA GLU A 162 -7.71 9.05 24.64
C GLU A 162 -9.25 9.06 24.58
N ARG A 163 -9.84 8.31 23.63
CA ARG A 163 -11.30 8.14 23.53
C ARG A 163 -11.88 7.46 24.76
N LEU A 164 -11.27 6.38 25.24
CA LEU A 164 -11.71 5.70 26.47
C LEU A 164 -11.62 6.62 27.68
N ALA A 165 -10.57 7.44 27.79
CA ALA A 165 -10.43 8.43 28.86
C ALA A 165 -11.49 9.55 28.76
N ALA A 166 -11.84 9.98 27.55
CA ALA A 166 -12.87 11.00 27.32
C ALA A 166 -14.27 10.49 27.71
N VAL A 167 -14.58 9.23 27.39
CA VAL A 167 -15.83 8.57 27.79
C VAL A 167 -15.89 8.35 29.30
N ALA A 168 -14.76 8.08 29.94
CA ALA A 168 -14.63 7.95 31.39
C ALA A 168 -14.64 9.31 32.15
N GLY A 169 -14.69 10.45 31.44
CA GLY A 169 -14.66 11.82 32.00
C GLY A 169 -15.74 12.08 33.08
N PRO A 170 -15.54 13.09 33.96
CA PRO A 170 -15.70 12.99 35.42
C PRO A 170 -17.14 12.74 35.87
N SER A 171 -17.59 11.50 35.77
CA SER A 171 -18.81 11.00 36.43
C SER A 171 -18.45 10.04 37.56
N ASN A 172 -17.48 10.43 38.41
CA ASN A 172 -17.36 9.91 39.77
C ASN A 172 -16.66 10.88 40.75
N ALA A 173 -16.75 12.18 40.51
CA ALA A 173 -16.57 13.17 41.56
C ALA A 173 -17.96 13.74 41.88
N GLN A 174 -18.65 13.13 42.84
CA GLN A 174 -19.72 13.84 43.53
C GLN A 174 -19.19 15.22 43.92
N PRO A 175 -19.88 16.32 43.59
CA PRO A 175 -19.55 17.58 44.21
C PRO A 175 -19.70 17.37 45.71
N ALA A 176 -18.58 17.41 46.43
CA ALA A 176 -18.57 17.53 47.88
C ALA A 176 -19.20 18.88 48.20
N HIS A 177 -20.53 18.91 48.24
CA HIS A 177 -21.27 19.99 48.85
C HIS A 177 -20.74 20.11 50.26
N SER A 178 -20.16 21.27 50.52
CA SER A 178 -19.70 21.70 51.82
C SER A 178 -20.92 21.79 52.76
N ALA A 179 -21.31 20.67 53.37
CA ALA A 179 -22.23 20.64 54.48
C ALA A 179 -21.40 20.55 55.77
N ARG A 180 -21.18 21.75 56.33
CA ARG A 180 -20.68 22.00 57.66
C ARG A 180 -21.50 21.23 58.70
N GLY A 181 -20.86 20.25 59.34
CA GLY A 181 -21.01 19.79 60.72
C GLY A 181 -22.39 19.53 61.30
N THR A 182 -22.64 18.28 61.70
CA THR A 182 -23.07 17.99 63.08
C THR A 182 -22.69 16.56 63.47
N GLN A 183 -22.26 16.43 64.71
CA GLN A 183 -21.64 15.26 65.33
C GLN A 183 -22.65 14.15 65.62
N GLY A 184 -22.21 12.88 65.58
CA GLY A 184 -23.00 11.73 66.02
C GLY A 184 -22.21 10.42 65.98
N THR A 185 -21.66 10.04 67.13
CA THR A 185 -20.82 8.87 67.49
C THR A 185 -21.46 7.49 67.17
N PRO A 186 -20.69 6.40 67.01
CA PRO A 186 -21.15 5.15 66.38
C PRO A 186 -21.61 4.06 67.38
N ALA A 187 -22.33 3.04 66.89
CA ALA A 187 -22.59 1.79 67.60
C ALA A 187 -22.47 0.56 66.67
N PRO A 188 -21.94 -0.59 67.15
CA PRO A 188 -21.55 -1.74 66.31
C PRO A 188 -22.52 -2.95 66.44
N ARG A 189 -22.44 -3.90 65.49
CA ARG A 189 -22.80 -5.36 65.57
C ARG A 189 -22.49 -6.00 64.20
N SER A 190 -21.46 -6.83 64.03
CA SER A 190 -21.28 -8.27 64.37
C SER A 190 -21.89 -9.28 63.35
N SER A 191 -20.99 -9.87 62.55
CA SER A 191 -20.82 -11.30 62.16
C SER A 191 -21.96 -12.15 61.52
N SER A 192 -21.76 -12.51 60.22
CA SER A 192 -21.72 -13.84 59.52
C SER A 192 -22.69 -15.00 59.86
N PRO A 193 -22.74 -16.12 59.08
CA PRO A 193 -22.73 -16.36 57.61
C PRO A 193 -23.83 -17.39 57.19
N ALA A 194 -24.13 -17.58 55.88
CA ALA A 194 -24.67 -18.86 55.38
C ALA A 194 -24.65 -19.00 53.84
N HIS A 195 -24.24 -20.20 53.40
CA HIS A 195 -24.30 -20.76 52.06
C HIS A 195 -25.71 -20.79 51.44
N ALA A 196 -25.80 -20.62 50.12
CA ALA A 196 -26.58 -21.51 49.24
C ALA A 196 -26.28 -21.20 47.75
N ALA A 197 -25.78 -22.19 47.00
CA ALA A 197 -26.04 -22.31 45.57
C ALA A 197 -27.51 -22.76 45.38
N PRO A 198 -28.13 -22.51 44.21
CA PRO A 198 -28.13 -23.57 43.20
C PRO A 198 -28.13 -23.09 41.73
N ALA A 199 -27.73 -24.04 40.87
CA ALA A 199 -28.20 -24.35 39.52
C ALA A 199 -28.42 -23.20 38.51
N GLY A 200 -27.63 -23.23 37.43
CA GLY A 200 -27.82 -22.37 36.25
C GLY A 200 -28.94 -22.85 35.32
N PRO A 201 -29.14 -22.11 34.23
CA PRO A 201 -29.52 -22.67 32.94
C PRO A 201 -28.39 -22.48 31.92
N GLU A 202 -28.14 -23.54 31.16
CA GLU A 202 -27.44 -23.52 29.89
C GLU A 202 -28.06 -22.45 28.98
N TYR A 203 -27.29 -21.43 28.62
CA TYR A 203 -27.51 -20.66 27.41
C TYR A 203 -26.43 -21.09 26.43
N GLY A 204 -26.84 -21.76 25.36
CA GLY A 204 -26.00 -22.01 24.21
C GLY A 204 -25.47 -20.68 23.69
N SER A 205 -24.15 -20.57 23.62
CA SER A 205 -23.46 -19.50 22.93
C SER A 205 -24.02 -19.39 21.51
N PRO A 206 -24.58 -18.25 21.08
CA PRO A 206 -24.61 -17.97 19.67
C PRO A 206 -23.14 -17.81 19.28
N GLU A 207 -22.68 -18.60 18.31
CA GLU A 207 -21.45 -18.33 17.59
C GLU A 207 -21.51 -16.86 17.13
N ALA A 208 -20.74 -16.00 17.79
CA ALA A 208 -20.51 -14.65 17.34
C ALA A 208 -19.84 -14.77 15.97
N ARG A 209 -20.59 -14.47 14.92
CA ARG A 209 -19.99 -14.18 13.62
C ARG A 209 -18.95 -13.09 13.84
N PRO A 210 -17.72 -13.22 13.29
CA PRO A 210 -16.75 -12.13 13.36
C PRO A 210 -17.39 -10.87 12.77
N THR A 211 -17.35 -9.78 13.52
CA THR A 211 -17.79 -8.47 13.04
C THR A 211 -16.72 -7.91 12.10
N ALA A 212 -17.12 -7.17 11.06
CA ALA A 212 -16.23 -6.50 10.11
C ALA A 212 -15.13 -5.62 10.75
N ALA A 213 -15.22 -5.36 12.06
CA ALA A 213 -14.19 -4.70 12.87
C ALA A 213 -12.87 -5.48 12.99
N ASP A 214 -12.79 -6.77 12.62
CA ASP A 214 -11.53 -7.53 12.68
C ASP A 214 -10.55 -7.18 11.54
N GLY A 215 -11.03 -6.61 10.43
CA GLY A 215 -10.21 -6.35 9.22
C GLY A 215 -9.21 -5.20 9.37
N TRP A 216 -9.61 -4.11 10.03
CA TRP A 216 -8.74 -2.95 10.30
C TRP A 216 -7.65 -3.27 11.33
N TYR A 217 -7.86 -4.34 12.11
CA TYR A 217 -7.12 -4.72 13.31
C TYR A 217 -6.55 -6.15 13.18
N ARG A 218 -6.22 -6.57 11.96
CA ARG A 218 -5.36 -7.75 11.76
C ARG A 218 -4.09 -7.40 10.99
N ALA A 219 -2.96 -7.67 11.62
CA ALA A 219 -1.69 -7.93 10.95
C ALA A 219 -1.68 -9.36 10.38
N GLU A 220 -2.55 -9.67 9.42
CA GLU A 220 -2.24 -10.74 8.48
C GLU A 220 -1.33 -10.16 7.40
N GLU A 221 -0.21 -10.83 7.14
CA GLU A 221 0.70 -10.43 6.07
C GLU A 221 -0.10 -10.38 4.76
N PRO A 222 -0.19 -9.22 4.08
CA PRO A 222 -0.38 -9.32 2.66
C PRO A 222 0.90 -9.96 2.14
N MET A 223 0.76 -11.09 1.45
CA MET A 223 1.76 -11.53 0.50
C MET A 223 1.74 -10.47 -0.62
N VAL A 224 2.38 -9.31 -0.36
CA VAL A 224 2.46 -8.21 -1.32
C VAL A 224 3.52 -8.63 -2.33
N ASP A 225 3.11 -9.32 -3.38
CA ASP A 225 3.87 -9.33 -4.61
C ASP A 225 3.52 -8.07 -5.41
N ASP A 226 3.83 -6.87 -4.87
CA ASP A 226 3.75 -5.64 -5.65
C ASP A 226 4.47 -4.42 -5.02
N GLN A 227 5.25 -3.73 -5.85
CA GLN A 227 5.89 -2.43 -5.60
C GLN A 227 5.07 -1.27 -6.20
N SER A 228 3.79 -1.48 -6.56
CA SER A 228 2.98 -0.51 -7.32
C SER A 228 2.22 0.54 -6.50
N VAL A 229 2.26 0.47 -5.17
CA VAL A 229 1.41 1.29 -4.28
C VAL A 229 1.66 2.82 -4.39
N PHE A 230 2.76 3.25 -4.99
CA PHE A 230 3.11 4.68 -5.11
C PHE A 230 3.22 5.21 -6.56
N GLY A 231 2.48 4.65 -7.52
CA GLY A 231 2.37 5.19 -8.88
C GLY A 231 0.98 5.76 -9.20
N ARG A 232 0.86 7.06 -9.51
CA ARG A 232 -0.38 7.69 -10.00
C ARG A 232 -0.63 7.41 -11.50
N PRO A 233 -1.83 7.00 -11.91
CA PRO A 233 -2.42 7.25 -13.22
C PRO A 233 -3.32 8.51 -13.20
N ASP A 234 -3.19 9.40 -14.17
CA ASP A 234 -4.19 10.45 -14.43
C ASP A 234 -5.37 9.85 -15.22
N GLY A 235 -6.39 9.40 -14.49
CA GLY A 235 -7.75 9.21 -15.00
C GLY A 235 -8.58 10.48 -14.78
N GLY A 236 -9.44 10.82 -15.74
CA GLY A 236 -10.25 12.06 -15.74
C GLY A 236 -10.88 12.38 -14.38
N ARG A 237 -10.44 13.49 -13.78
CA ARG A 237 -10.88 13.95 -12.46
C ARG A 237 -12.38 14.23 -12.43
N PRO A 238 -13.13 13.68 -11.45
CA PRO A 238 -14.43 14.22 -11.09
C PRO A 238 -14.27 15.68 -10.64
N THR A 239 -15.05 16.59 -11.21
CA THR A 239 -15.10 17.97 -10.73
C THR A 239 -15.90 18.00 -9.43
N ALA A 240 -15.22 18.28 -8.32
CA ALA A 240 -15.86 18.50 -7.03
C ALA A 240 -16.85 19.67 -7.11
N PRO A 241 -18.03 19.60 -6.47
CA PRO A 241 -18.95 20.73 -6.41
C PRO A 241 -18.30 21.95 -5.75
N ASP A 242 -18.52 23.15 -6.31
CA ASP A 242 -18.08 24.45 -5.77
C ASP A 242 -18.42 24.64 -4.28
N GLU A 243 -19.47 23.97 -3.80
CA GLU A 243 -20.00 24.01 -2.44
C GLU A 243 -19.07 23.40 -1.39
N TRP A 244 -18.14 22.51 -1.78
CA TRP A 244 -17.19 21.90 -0.85
C TRP A 244 -16.12 22.89 -0.35
N PHE A 245 -15.87 23.95 -1.14
CA PHE A 245 -14.76 24.89 -0.93
C PHE A 245 -15.21 26.32 -0.66
N ARG A 246 -16.52 26.58 -0.56
CA ARG A 246 -17.03 27.89 -0.13
C ARG A 246 -17.01 28.00 1.40
N PRO A 247 -16.66 29.17 1.95
CA PRO A 247 -16.92 29.44 3.36
C PRO A 247 -18.43 29.34 3.60
N GLU A 248 -18.85 28.64 4.66
CA GLU A 248 -20.23 28.66 5.13
C GLU A 248 -20.67 30.12 5.30
N PRO A 249 -21.77 30.57 4.67
CA PRO A 249 -22.32 31.87 4.98
C PRO A 249 -22.76 31.82 6.45
N GLY A 250 -22.08 32.61 7.29
CA GLY A 250 -22.44 32.79 8.67
C GLY A 250 -23.93 33.10 8.78
N ARG A 251 -24.64 32.29 9.57
CA ARG A 251 -26.05 32.51 9.89
C ARG A 251 -26.22 33.89 10.55
N THR A 252 -26.58 34.88 9.74
CA THR A 252 -27.28 36.09 10.18
C THR A 252 -28.66 36.07 9.52
N GLY A 253 -29.71 36.13 10.33
CA GLY A 253 -31.09 35.84 9.92
C GLY A 253 -31.82 36.91 9.11
N GLY A 254 -33.08 36.57 8.81
CA GLY A 254 -34.09 37.39 8.12
C GLY A 254 -34.11 37.11 6.62
N GLY A 255 -35.21 36.92 5.91
CA GLY A 255 -36.64 37.06 6.16
C GLY A 255 -37.35 36.64 4.86
N ARG A 256 -38.68 36.54 4.90
CA ARG A 256 -39.57 35.87 3.95
C ARG A 256 -39.68 36.55 2.58
N ASP A 257 -40.12 35.79 1.57
CA ASP A 257 -41.35 35.97 0.75
C ASP A 257 -41.17 35.20 -0.59
N SER A 258 -41.87 34.07 -0.83
CA SER A 258 -43.27 33.85 -1.26
C SER A 258 -43.49 33.86 -2.79
N THR A 259 -44.48 33.05 -3.22
CA THR A 259 -44.97 32.69 -4.59
C THR A 259 -44.23 31.54 -5.28
N GLY A 260 -44.84 30.45 -5.76
CA GLY A 260 -46.25 30.11 -6.01
C GLY A 260 -46.37 29.45 -7.40
N TRP A 261 -47.36 28.58 -7.62
CA TRP A 261 -47.73 27.87 -8.87
C TRP A 261 -46.94 26.58 -9.18
N GLY A 262 -47.51 25.42 -9.51
CA GLY A 262 -48.89 24.98 -9.71
C GLY A 262 -48.83 23.55 -10.29
N GLY A 263 -49.63 22.62 -9.76
CA GLY A 263 -49.82 21.27 -10.36
C GLY A 263 -50.76 21.30 -11.57
N PRO A 264 -50.87 20.18 -12.30
CA PRO A 264 -52.17 19.48 -12.26
C PRO A 264 -52.11 17.93 -12.27
N ASP A 265 -53.21 17.36 -11.75
CA ASP A 265 -53.66 15.96 -11.77
C ASP A 265 -54.04 15.44 -13.17
N GLY A 266 -54.09 14.09 -13.35
CA GLY A 266 -54.87 13.51 -14.46
C GLY A 266 -54.75 12.03 -14.87
N ARG A 267 -55.02 11.07 -13.96
CA ARG A 267 -55.77 9.78 -14.12
C ARG A 267 -55.68 8.85 -15.38
N ARG A 268 -55.54 7.54 -15.05
CA ARG A 268 -56.36 6.32 -15.38
C ARG A 268 -56.10 5.41 -16.61
N GLY A 269 -56.10 4.09 -16.30
CA GLY A 269 -56.40 2.88 -17.11
C GLY A 269 -55.39 1.74 -16.79
N ALA A 270 -55.59 0.73 -15.94
CA ALA A 270 -56.62 -0.34 -15.80
C ALA A 270 -56.78 -1.15 -17.10
N ASP A 271 -56.79 -2.49 -17.20
CA ASP A 271 -56.60 -3.69 -16.35
C ASP A 271 -56.42 -4.86 -17.35
N ASP A 272 -55.69 -5.93 -17.03
CA ASP A 272 -56.21 -7.29 -17.27
C ASP A 272 -55.48 -8.34 -16.43
N ALA A 273 -56.25 -9.29 -15.91
CA ALA A 273 -55.85 -10.31 -14.97
C ALA A 273 -56.13 -11.70 -15.55
N SER A 274 -55.24 -12.66 -15.33
CA SER A 274 -55.65 -14.06 -15.14
C SER A 274 -54.60 -14.85 -14.38
N ASP A 275 -55.01 -15.21 -13.16
CA ASP A 275 -54.53 -16.26 -12.28
C ASP A 275 -54.67 -17.65 -12.93
N THR A 276 -53.77 -18.61 -12.65
CA THR A 276 -54.08 -19.90 -11.98
C THR A 276 -52.82 -20.78 -11.87
N GLY A 277 -52.38 -21.00 -10.62
CA GLY A 277 -51.88 -22.25 -10.01
C GLY A 277 -50.98 -23.25 -10.75
N SER A 278 -49.83 -23.57 -10.14
CA SER A 278 -49.61 -24.88 -9.47
C SER A 278 -48.20 -24.97 -8.88
N ASN A 279 -48.15 -25.30 -7.59
CA ASN A 279 -46.98 -25.79 -6.86
C ASN A 279 -46.81 -27.30 -7.16
N PRO A 280 -45.64 -27.94 -6.94
CA PRO A 280 -45.43 -28.48 -5.61
C PRO A 280 -43.99 -28.47 -5.08
N ALA A 281 -43.92 -28.59 -3.76
CA ALA A 281 -42.76 -28.86 -2.93
C ALA A 281 -42.30 -30.33 -3.01
N VAL A 282 -41.00 -30.58 -2.81
CA VAL A 282 -40.45 -31.82 -2.22
C VAL A 282 -39.18 -31.46 -1.42
N GLY A 283 -39.15 -31.86 -0.14
CA GLY A 283 -37.97 -31.88 0.74
C GLY A 283 -37.35 -33.31 0.83
N PRO A 284 -36.60 -33.65 1.89
CA PRO A 284 -35.16 -33.93 1.81
C PRO A 284 -34.75 -35.39 2.14
N GLU A 285 -33.42 -35.62 2.19
CA GLU A 285 -32.66 -36.73 2.80
C GLU A 285 -32.40 -38.01 1.97
N ASP A 286 -31.11 -38.31 1.71
CA ASP A 286 -30.43 -39.47 2.33
C ASP A 286 -28.92 -39.47 2.05
N SER A 287 -28.12 -39.61 3.11
CA SER A 287 -26.67 -39.87 3.04
C SER A 287 -26.20 -40.59 4.30
N GLN A 288 -26.07 -41.91 4.19
CA GLN A 288 -25.20 -42.81 4.97
C GLN A 288 -24.71 -43.86 3.94
N GLU A 289 -23.50 -44.42 3.92
CA GLU A 289 -22.74 -44.99 5.04
C GLU A 289 -21.30 -45.38 4.60
N MET A 290 -20.35 -45.20 5.52
CA MET A 290 -19.16 -46.01 5.86
C MET A 290 -18.11 -46.52 4.83
N ALA A 291 -16.83 -46.23 5.13
CA ALA A 291 -15.82 -47.21 5.59
C ALA A 291 -14.51 -46.47 6.01
N GLN A 292 -14.28 -46.24 7.30
CA GLN A 292 -13.40 -47.00 8.22
C GLN A 292 -11.88 -47.03 7.93
N VAL A 293 -11.16 -46.44 8.89
CA VAL A 293 -9.71 -46.38 9.14
C VAL A 293 -9.19 -47.74 9.68
N PRO A 294 -7.88 -48.04 9.65
CA PRO A 294 -7.03 -47.75 10.82
C PRO A 294 -5.59 -47.30 10.40
N GLY A 295 -4.89 -46.36 11.04
CA GLY A 295 -4.69 -46.16 12.46
C GLY A 295 -3.36 -46.80 12.90
N GLN A 296 -2.28 -46.01 13.07
CA GLN A 296 -1.24 -46.23 14.09
C GLN A 296 -0.20 -45.09 14.16
N ARG A 297 -0.27 -44.29 15.22
CA ARG A 297 0.87 -43.59 15.84
C ARG A 297 1.12 -44.21 17.22
N ARG A 298 2.36 -44.63 17.49
CA ARG A 298 2.99 -44.90 18.82
C ARG A 298 4.52 -44.77 18.59
N LYS A 299 5.39 -44.28 19.47
CA LYS A 299 5.40 -43.83 20.88
C LYS A 299 6.73 -43.09 21.11
N GLN A 300 6.80 -42.23 22.13
CA GLN A 300 8.03 -41.70 22.73
C GLN A 300 8.96 -42.82 23.29
N ARG A 301 10.29 -42.62 23.34
CA ARG A 301 11.10 -42.30 24.57
C ARG A 301 12.63 -42.21 24.31
N LYS A 302 13.29 -41.37 25.12
CA LYS A 302 14.74 -41.05 25.29
C LYS A 302 15.68 -42.26 25.54
N GLN A 303 16.97 -42.15 25.17
CA GLN A 303 18.13 -41.89 26.08
C GLN A 303 19.51 -42.23 25.45
N ARG A 304 20.55 -41.52 25.98
CA ARG A 304 22.03 -41.74 25.98
C ARG A 304 22.80 -41.02 24.85
N GLY A 305 23.86 -40.24 25.11
CA GLY A 305 24.53 -39.92 26.36
C GLY A 305 25.74 -38.99 26.19
N ALA A 306 26.22 -38.48 27.34
CA ALA A 306 27.59 -38.03 27.69
C ALA A 306 28.23 -36.89 26.86
N ARG A 307 28.30 -35.66 27.41
CA ARG A 307 29.34 -35.12 28.33
C ARG A 307 30.60 -34.65 27.59
N PHE A 308 30.80 -33.33 27.53
CA PHE A 308 32.01 -32.66 28.05
C PHE A 308 31.60 -31.28 28.59
N ALA A 309 32.24 -30.90 29.70
CA ALA A 309 31.98 -29.74 30.52
C ALA A 309 33.24 -28.87 30.59
N PHE A 310 33.06 -27.61 31.02
CA PHE A 310 34.04 -26.57 31.41
C PHE A 310 34.69 -25.77 30.25
N THR A 311 34.86 -24.44 30.29
CA THR A 311 35.06 -23.46 31.40
C THR A 311 34.77 -22.03 30.90
N GLU A 312 34.28 -21.14 31.77
CA GLU A 312 34.46 -19.68 31.64
C GLU A 312 35.89 -19.24 32.03
N GLY A 313 36.34 -18.11 31.49
CA GLY A 313 37.32 -17.23 32.15
C GLY A 313 38.48 -16.73 31.29
N GLY A 314 38.49 -15.43 30.97
CA GLY A 314 39.72 -14.65 30.81
C GLY A 314 39.79 -13.70 29.61
N ASP A 315 39.50 -12.41 29.84
CA ASP A 315 40.12 -11.30 29.10
C ASP A 315 41.65 -11.26 29.34
N PRO A 316 42.44 -10.72 28.40
CA PRO A 316 42.99 -9.40 28.65
C PRO A 316 43.11 -8.47 27.42
N ALA A 317 43.27 -7.19 27.73
CA ALA A 317 43.23 -6.02 26.86
C ALA A 317 44.52 -5.69 26.06
N ALA A 318 44.29 -4.89 25.00
CA ALA A 318 45.08 -3.76 24.47
C ALA A 318 46.49 -3.95 23.86
N ALA A 319 46.63 -3.62 22.56
CA ALA A 319 47.34 -2.42 22.05
C ALA A 319 47.32 -2.32 20.50
N PRO A 320 47.40 -1.11 19.90
CA PRO A 320 47.13 -0.84 18.48
C PRO A 320 48.39 -0.70 17.59
N LEU A 321 48.27 -0.98 16.29
CA LEU A 321 49.32 -0.71 15.28
C LEU A 321 48.79 0.20 14.16
N VAL A 322 49.50 1.30 13.94
CA VAL A 322 49.28 2.39 12.96
C VAL A 322 50.24 2.18 11.77
N PRO A 323 49.89 2.56 10.51
CA PRO A 323 50.69 2.26 9.33
C PRO A 323 51.78 3.30 9.05
N PRO A 324 52.84 2.97 8.28
CA PRO A 324 53.83 3.96 7.86
C PRO A 324 53.45 4.64 6.54
N SER A 325 53.36 5.96 6.59
CA SER A 325 53.46 6.88 5.46
C SER A 325 54.90 7.39 5.36
N ASN A 326 55.56 7.17 4.22
CA ASN A 326 56.82 7.84 3.89
C ASN A 326 56.71 8.57 2.56
N THR A 327 56.81 9.89 2.69
CA THR A 327 56.96 10.91 1.64
C THR A 327 58.36 10.87 1.02
N ALA A 328 58.45 10.98 -0.31
CA ALA A 328 59.66 11.30 -1.08
C ALA A 328 60.15 12.74 -0.77
N PRO A 329 61.44 13.14 -1.02
CA PRO A 329 61.92 13.56 -2.38
C PRO A 329 63.48 13.48 -2.54
N PRO A 330 64.19 14.21 -3.46
CA PRO A 330 64.03 14.48 -4.89
C PRO A 330 65.29 14.18 -5.77
N ARG A 331 65.08 14.19 -7.11
CA ARG A 331 65.96 14.67 -8.21
C ARG A 331 67.39 14.11 -8.39
N GLY A 332 67.65 13.67 -9.62
CA GLY A 332 68.88 14.07 -10.35
C GLY A 332 69.54 13.03 -11.25
N ALA A 333 69.31 13.18 -12.56
CA ALA A 333 70.31 13.07 -13.62
C ALA A 333 70.94 11.69 -14.00
N ARG A 334 70.46 11.21 -15.16
CA ARG A 334 71.24 10.90 -16.39
C ARG A 334 71.72 9.46 -16.65
N PHE A 335 71.47 9.09 -17.91
CA PHE A 335 72.06 8.04 -18.76
C PHE A 335 71.53 6.61 -18.65
N GLY A 336 71.12 6.10 -19.81
CA GLY A 336 70.84 4.69 -20.05
C GLY A 336 69.63 4.48 -20.95
N GLY A 337 69.73 4.82 -22.24
CA GLY A 337 68.72 4.42 -23.21
C GLY A 337 68.70 2.90 -23.38
N SER A 338 67.50 2.31 -23.28
CA SER A 338 67.22 0.96 -23.76
C SER A 338 65.92 1.01 -24.58
N PRO A 339 65.89 0.45 -25.80
CA PRO A 339 64.67 0.41 -26.61
C PRO A 339 63.75 -0.70 -26.07
N GLY A 340 62.45 -0.43 -26.04
CA GLY A 340 61.46 -1.44 -25.67
C GLY A 340 61.01 -1.36 -24.21
N SER A 341 60.58 -0.18 -23.76
CA SER A 341 59.42 -0.15 -22.88
C SER A 341 58.28 0.38 -23.74
N GLU A 342 57.47 -0.54 -24.24
CA GLU A 342 56.07 -0.24 -24.47
C GLU A 342 55.61 0.50 -23.23
N ARG A 343 55.44 1.82 -23.35
CA ARG A 343 54.53 2.54 -22.49
C ARG A 343 53.23 1.79 -22.67
N THR A 344 52.93 0.89 -21.74
CA THR A 344 51.58 0.56 -21.39
C THR A 344 50.93 1.92 -21.22
N ARG A 345 50.25 2.37 -22.28
CA ARG A 345 49.18 3.32 -22.13
C ARG A 345 48.41 2.70 -20.99
N THR A 346 48.38 3.38 -19.85
CA THR A 346 47.31 3.21 -18.89
C THR A 346 46.07 3.53 -19.71
N ASP A 347 45.56 2.47 -20.33
CA ASP A 347 44.30 2.34 -20.98
C ASP A 347 43.33 2.94 -19.97
N GLY A 348 42.91 4.18 -20.25
CA GLY A 348 41.99 4.91 -19.37
C GLY A 348 40.70 4.10 -19.24
N PRO A 349 39.79 4.45 -18.32
CA PRO A 349 38.53 3.72 -18.12
C PRO A 349 37.63 3.59 -19.38
N ASP A 350 38.01 4.16 -20.53
CA ASP A 350 37.33 4.10 -21.83
C ASP A 350 38.00 3.13 -22.84
N SER A 351 39.09 2.45 -22.48
CA SER A 351 39.78 1.49 -23.34
C SER A 351 38.94 0.22 -23.55
N GLY A 352 38.04 0.26 -24.51
CA GLY A 352 37.13 -0.85 -24.84
C GLY A 352 35.74 -0.40 -25.29
N LEU A 353 35.39 0.88 -25.09
CA LEU A 353 34.12 1.44 -25.55
C LEU A 353 34.18 1.76 -27.05
N THR A 354 33.07 1.50 -27.76
CA THR A 354 32.90 2.09 -29.09
C THR A 354 32.81 3.62 -28.98
N ARG A 355 33.03 4.32 -30.10
CA ARG A 355 32.89 5.79 -30.13
C ARG A 355 31.52 6.24 -29.61
N GLU A 356 30.46 5.57 -30.02
CA GLU A 356 29.08 5.87 -29.63
C GLU A 356 28.86 5.64 -28.13
N GLN A 357 29.42 4.58 -27.57
CA GLN A 357 29.36 4.31 -26.13
C GLN A 357 30.15 5.35 -25.32
N ALA A 358 31.30 5.79 -25.81
CA ALA A 358 32.07 6.86 -25.18
C ALA A 358 31.31 8.20 -25.22
N GLU A 359 30.64 8.52 -26.32
CA GLU A 359 29.78 9.70 -26.46
C GLU A 359 28.55 9.61 -25.51
N ALA A 360 27.91 8.46 -25.41
CA ALA A 360 26.81 8.21 -24.48
C ALA A 360 27.24 8.36 -23.01
N ARG A 361 28.40 7.80 -22.64
CA ARG A 361 28.99 7.94 -21.31
C ARG A 361 29.33 9.40 -21.00
N ARG A 362 29.89 10.13 -21.97
CA ARG A 362 30.17 11.56 -21.81
C ARG A 362 28.90 12.36 -21.58
N ALA A 363 27.86 12.12 -22.36
CA ALA A 363 26.57 12.78 -22.21
C ALA A 363 25.91 12.47 -20.85
N ALA A 364 26.08 11.25 -20.32
CA ALA A 364 25.65 10.87 -18.98
C ALA A 364 26.41 11.64 -17.89
N LEU A 365 27.75 11.68 -17.96
CA LEU A 365 28.59 12.46 -17.04
C LEU A 365 28.24 13.95 -17.03
N ASP A 366 28.01 14.53 -18.20
CA ASP A 366 27.63 15.94 -18.32
C ASP A 366 26.24 16.19 -17.70
N THR A 367 25.30 15.25 -17.83
CA THR A 367 23.97 15.29 -17.17
C THR A 367 24.12 15.28 -15.65
N VAL A 368 24.89 14.33 -15.10
CA VAL A 368 25.14 14.23 -13.66
C VAL A 368 25.79 15.51 -13.13
N ALA A 369 26.77 16.06 -13.85
CA ALA A 369 27.41 17.31 -13.47
C ALA A 369 26.42 18.49 -13.44
N VAL A 370 25.47 18.55 -14.37
CA VAL A 370 24.39 19.54 -14.37
C VAL A 370 23.48 19.35 -13.16
N LEU A 371 23.03 18.12 -12.89
CA LEU A 371 22.13 17.81 -11.78
C LEU A 371 22.74 18.18 -10.43
N VAL A 372 23.99 17.77 -10.16
CA VAL A 372 24.69 18.09 -8.91
C VAL A 372 24.76 19.62 -8.71
N ARG A 373 25.09 20.39 -9.75
CA ARG A 373 25.13 21.86 -9.66
C ARG A 373 23.75 22.46 -9.39
N LEU A 374 22.70 21.98 -10.05
CA LEU A 374 21.33 22.48 -9.88
C LEU A 374 20.80 22.17 -8.48
N ARG A 375 21.05 20.94 -7.98
CA ARG A 375 20.66 20.52 -6.62
C ARG A 375 21.39 21.33 -5.55
N ALA A 376 22.71 21.52 -5.69
CA ALA A 376 23.48 22.36 -4.78
C ALA A 376 23.01 23.83 -4.76
N ALA A 377 22.46 24.33 -5.86
CA ALA A 377 21.87 25.66 -5.96
C ALA A 377 20.39 25.74 -5.52
N GLY A 378 19.78 24.63 -5.07
CA GLY A 378 18.36 24.57 -4.70
C GLY A 378 17.38 24.69 -5.88
N ARG A 379 17.84 24.53 -7.12
CA ARG A 379 17.06 24.73 -8.36
C ARG A 379 16.38 23.43 -8.80
N SER A 380 15.48 22.91 -7.95
CA SER A 380 14.88 21.59 -8.14
C SER A 380 14.01 21.45 -9.40
N GLY A 381 13.31 22.51 -9.83
CA GLY A 381 12.50 22.47 -11.05
C GLY A 381 13.34 22.31 -12.32
N GLU A 382 14.48 23.01 -12.40
CA GLU A 382 15.40 22.89 -13.54
C GLU A 382 16.14 21.55 -13.55
N ALA A 383 16.42 21.01 -12.36
CA ALA A 383 16.95 19.65 -12.25
C ALA A 383 15.94 18.64 -12.82
N HIS A 384 14.65 18.80 -12.52
CA HIS A 384 13.61 17.95 -13.10
C HIS A 384 13.52 18.07 -14.63
N VAL A 385 13.57 19.28 -15.19
CA VAL A 385 13.62 19.48 -16.65
C VAL A 385 14.82 18.74 -17.27
N ALA A 386 16.00 18.83 -16.66
CA ALA A 386 17.19 18.11 -17.13
C ALA A 386 17.01 16.57 -17.08
N LEU A 387 16.25 16.04 -16.11
CA LEU A 387 15.91 14.61 -16.04
C LEU A 387 14.92 14.21 -17.16
N CYS A 388 13.89 15.02 -17.42
CA CYS A 388 12.95 14.78 -18.52
C CYS A 388 13.67 14.80 -19.88
N GLU A 389 14.52 15.81 -20.11
CA GLU A 389 15.35 15.87 -21.32
C GLU A 389 16.26 14.66 -21.43
N ALA A 390 16.86 14.23 -20.32
CA ALA A 390 17.72 13.07 -20.28
C ALA A 390 16.97 11.76 -20.61
N ALA A 391 15.74 11.60 -20.13
CA ALA A 391 14.88 10.44 -20.42
C ALA A 391 14.42 10.39 -21.87
N ALA A 392 14.23 11.54 -22.53
CA ALA A 392 13.77 11.64 -23.92
C ALA A 392 14.87 11.41 -24.99
N ARG A 393 16.13 11.24 -24.58
CA ARG A 393 17.27 10.93 -25.45
C ARG A 393 17.19 9.51 -26.05
N PRO A 394 18.06 9.17 -27.03
CA PRO A 394 18.13 7.80 -27.56
C PRO A 394 18.30 6.76 -26.44
N ALA A 395 17.54 5.66 -26.54
CA ALA A 395 17.40 4.66 -25.49
C ALA A 395 18.73 4.01 -25.10
N GLU A 396 19.68 3.91 -26.04
CA GLU A 396 20.99 3.31 -25.86
C GLU A 396 21.86 4.09 -24.87
N GLN A 397 21.52 5.36 -24.60
CA GLN A 397 22.22 6.20 -23.62
C GLN A 397 21.74 5.96 -22.18
N LEU A 398 20.54 5.38 -22.01
CA LEU A 398 19.88 5.23 -20.73
C LEU A 398 20.68 4.34 -19.75
N PRO A 399 21.27 3.20 -20.15
CA PRO A 399 22.11 2.40 -19.24
C PRO A 399 23.37 3.12 -18.76
N PHE A 400 23.97 3.97 -19.60
CA PHE A 400 25.12 4.79 -19.23
C PHE A 400 24.71 5.86 -18.21
N LEU A 401 23.57 6.53 -18.43
CA LEU A 401 23.02 7.48 -17.47
C LEU A 401 22.74 6.84 -16.12
N ALA A 402 22.12 5.66 -16.09
CA ALA A 402 21.90 4.91 -14.87
C ALA A 402 23.21 4.63 -14.12
N ALA A 403 24.23 4.13 -14.83
CA ALA A 403 25.53 3.82 -14.23
C ALA A 403 26.23 5.06 -13.63
N GLU A 404 26.14 6.22 -14.29
CA GLU A 404 26.72 7.47 -13.79
C GLU A 404 25.90 8.05 -12.61
N LEU A 405 24.56 8.00 -12.65
CA LEU A 405 23.69 8.46 -11.55
C LEU A 405 23.92 7.64 -10.28
N HIS A 406 23.99 6.31 -10.36
CA HIS A 406 24.28 5.46 -9.20
C HIS A 406 25.69 5.71 -8.63
N ARG A 407 26.69 5.92 -9.49
CA ARG A 407 28.04 6.27 -9.03
C ARG A 407 28.13 7.63 -8.33
N ALA A 408 27.18 8.52 -8.61
CA ALA A 408 27.02 9.79 -7.94
C ALA A 408 26.02 9.75 -6.76
N GLU A 409 25.53 8.55 -6.38
CA GLU A 409 24.52 8.35 -5.32
C GLU A 409 23.18 9.08 -5.58
N LEU A 410 22.86 9.34 -6.85
CA LEU A 410 21.63 10.03 -7.27
C LEU A 410 20.50 9.04 -7.61
N GLY A 411 20.24 8.08 -6.72
CA GLY A 411 19.23 7.03 -6.92
C GLY A 411 17.80 7.57 -7.09
N ALA A 412 17.45 8.64 -6.37
CA ALA A 412 16.14 9.29 -6.50
C ALA A 412 15.94 9.97 -7.87
N ASP A 413 17.00 10.55 -8.43
CA ASP A 413 16.97 11.13 -9.77
C ASP A 413 16.85 10.02 -10.83
N TRP A 414 17.47 8.85 -10.61
CA TRP A 414 17.28 7.69 -11.49
C TRP A 414 15.84 7.17 -11.48
N ALA A 415 15.21 7.06 -10.32
CA ALA A 415 13.79 6.71 -10.21
C ALA A 415 12.90 7.70 -10.99
N SER A 416 13.23 9.00 -10.95
CA SER A 416 12.53 10.03 -11.73
C SER A 416 12.72 9.83 -13.24
N VAL A 417 13.93 9.48 -13.69
CA VAL A 417 14.20 9.19 -15.11
C VAL A 417 13.40 7.98 -15.59
N LEU A 418 13.31 6.91 -14.79
CA LEU A 418 12.51 5.73 -15.14
C LEU A 418 11.02 6.06 -15.25
N TRP A 419 10.50 6.89 -14.36
CA TRP A 419 9.13 7.39 -14.42
C TRP A 419 8.86 8.17 -15.72
N GLU A 420 9.73 9.12 -16.05
CA GLU A 420 9.62 9.88 -17.30
C GLU A 420 9.75 8.97 -18.54
N ALA A 421 10.67 7.99 -18.50
CA ALA A 421 10.84 7.01 -19.56
C ALA A 421 9.60 6.12 -19.75
N SER A 422 8.89 5.76 -18.68
CA SER A 422 7.65 4.97 -18.75
C SER A 422 6.51 5.70 -19.47
N SER A 423 6.57 7.04 -19.46
CA SER A 423 5.58 7.94 -20.06
C SER A 423 5.85 8.22 -21.55
N LEU A 424 6.96 7.73 -22.11
CA LEU A 424 7.29 7.89 -23.53
C LEU A 424 6.31 7.13 -24.44
N PRO A 425 6.18 7.48 -25.74
CA PRO A 425 5.40 6.72 -26.71
C PRO A 425 5.77 5.22 -26.75
N PRO A 426 4.86 4.30 -27.17
CA PRO A 426 5.06 2.86 -27.02
C PRO A 426 6.38 2.34 -27.60
N ASP A 427 6.76 2.80 -28.79
CA ASP A 427 8.01 2.40 -29.45
C ASP A 427 9.25 2.85 -28.67
N ARG A 428 9.19 4.04 -28.05
CA ARG A 428 10.29 4.58 -27.24
C ARG A 428 10.39 3.90 -25.89
N LEU A 429 9.26 3.55 -25.28
CA LEU A 429 9.22 2.70 -24.08
C LEU A 429 9.85 1.32 -24.37
N ALA A 430 9.45 0.69 -25.47
CA ALA A 430 10.01 -0.59 -25.89
C ALA A 430 11.52 -0.52 -26.15
N ALA A 431 11.98 0.56 -26.80
CA ALA A 431 13.41 0.80 -27.03
C ALA A 431 14.18 1.01 -25.70
N ALA A 432 13.64 1.79 -24.76
CA ALA A 432 14.25 2.01 -23.45
C ALA A 432 14.36 0.71 -22.64
N ALA A 433 13.29 -0.08 -22.59
CA ALA A 433 13.29 -1.39 -21.93
C ALA A 433 14.30 -2.36 -22.59
N SER A 434 14.34 -2.39 -23.94
CA SER A 434 15.30 -3.20 -24.69
C SER A 434 16.75 -2.80 -24.38
N ALA A 435 17.04 -1.50 -24.34
CA ALA A 435 18.38 -0.99 -24.06
C ALA A 435 18.85 -1.32 -22.63
N LEU A 436 17.97 -1.17 -21.63
CA LEU A 436 18.28 -1.55 -20.24
C LEU A 436 18.57 -3.04 -20.12
N ALA A 437 17.73 -3.88 -20.72
CA ALA A 437 17.88 -5.32 -20.60
C ALA A 437 19.01 -5.88 -21.49
N MET A 438 19.38 -5.23 -22.60
CA MET A 438 20.63 -5.52 -23.32
C MET A 438 21.88 -5.18 -22.49
N ALA A 439 21.79 -4.18 -21.62
CA ALA A 439 22.86 -3.81 -20.70
C ALA A 439 22.89 -4.65 -19.41
N GLY A 440 22.05 -5.68 -19.30
CA GLY A 440 21.94 -6.53 -18.10
C GLY A 440 21.31 -5.83 -16.90
N ARG A 441 20.56 -4.75 -17.12
CA ARG A 441 19.82 -4.03 -16.08
C ARG A 441 18.37 -4.51 -16.01
N ASP A 442 18.20 -5.80 -15.73
CA ASP A 442 16.89 -6.47 -15.75
C ASP A 442 15.95 -5.91 -14.67
N ALA A 443 16.49 -5.54 -13.50
CA ALA A 443 15.71 -4.91 -12.43
C ALA A 443 15.12 -3.56 -12.86
N ASP A 444 15.95 -2.67 -13.43
CA ASP A 444 15.51 -1.37 -13.94
C ASP A 444 14.50 -1.53 -15.10
N CYS A 445 14.75 -2.47 -16.00
CA CYS A 445 13.82 -2.80 -17.09
C CYS A 445 12.47 -3.27 -16.55
N GLY A 446 12.47 -4.16 -15.55
CA GLY A 446 11.26 -4.63 -14.89
C GLY A 446 10.47 -3.50 -14.22
N VAL A 447 11.16 -2.57 -13.55
CA VAL A 447 10.53 -1.37 -12.96
C VAL A 447 9.88 -0.51 -14.04
N LEU A 448 10.61 -0.20 -15.11
CA LEU A 448 10.13 0.60 -16.25
C LEU A 448 8.85 0.00 -16.87
N LEU A 449 8.86 -1.31 -17.13
CA LEU A 449 7.72 -2.01 -17.73
C LEU A 449 6.51 -2.06 -16.80
N ARG A 450 6.72 -2.24 -15.49
CA ARG A 450 5.62 -2.19 -14.50
C ARG A 450 5.01 -0.80 -14.41
N GLN A 451 5.82 0.27 -14.44
CA GLN A 451 5.30 1.65 -14.44
C GLN A 451 4.47 1.96 -15.70
N GLY A 452 4.84 1.37 -16.84
CA GLY A 452 4.15 1.54 -18.11
C GLY A 452 2.73 0.96 -18.19
N VAL A 453 2.29 0.12 -17.24
CA VAL A 453 0.97 -0.56 -17.32
C VAL A 453 -0.24 0.36 -17.07
N SER A 454 0.00 1.57 -16.58
CA SER A 454 -1.02 2.61 -16.40
C SER A 454 -1.62 3.10 -17.72
N ARG A 455 -0.97 2.78 -18.85
CA ARG A 455 -1.35 3.22 -20.20
C ARG A 455 -2.60 2.49 -20.73
N PRO A 456 -3.28 3.06 -21.75
CA PRO A 456 -4.38 2.39 -22.44
C PRO A 456 -3.95 1.04 -23.03
N ALA A 457 -4.89 0.09 -23.13
CA ALA A 457 -4.63 -1.26 -23.63
C ALA A 457 -4.03 -1.28 -25.06
N GLU A 458 -4.40 -0.30 -25.90
CA GLU A 458 -3.84 -0.14 -27.25
C GLU A 458 -2.35 0.19 -27.22
N ASP A 459 -1.93 1.13 -26.38
CA ASP A 459 -0.52 1.49 -26.18
C ASP A 459 0.31 0.29 -25.69
N ILE A 460 -0.25 -0.54 -24.81
CA ILE A 460 0.39 -1.76 -24.32
C ILE A 460 0.57 -2.78 -25.45
N GLY A 461 -0.44 -2.91 -26.33
CA GLY A 461 -0.35 -3.75 -27.51
C GLY A 461 0.77 -3.30 -28.46
N HIS A 462 0.87 -1.99 -28.72
CA HIS A 462 1.96 -1.43 -29.52
C HIS A 462 3.33 -1.64 -28.88
N ALA A 463 3.48 -1.40 -27.58
CA ALA A 463 4.74 -1.63 -26.87
C ALA A 463 5.15 -3.11 -26.88
N ALA A 464 4.20 -4.04 -26.68
CA ALA A 464 4.45 -5.48 -26.74
C ALA A 464 4.87 -5.94 -28.15
N VAL A 465 4.24 -5.42 -29.20
CA VAL A 465 4.64 -5.69 -30.59
C VAL A 465 6.05 -5.17 -30.86
N ALA A 466 6.36 -3.93 -30.46
CA ALA A 466 7.69 -3.33 -30.64
C ALA A 466 8.79 -4.11 -29.90
N LEU A 467 8.52 -4.55 -28.66
CA LEU A 467 9.43 -5.45 -27.92
C LEU A 467 9.60 -6.80 -28.62
N GLY A 468 8.51 -7.37 -29.13
CA GLY A 468 8.54 -8.62 -29.90
C GLY A 468 9.38 -8.50 -31.18
N ASP A 469 9.26 -7.38 -31.90
CA ASP A 469 10.06 -7.08 -33.09
C ASP A 469 11.54 -6.90 -32.77
N ALA A 470 11.86 -6.39 -31.57
CA ALA A 470 13.21 -6.30 -31.03
C ALA A 470 13.74 -7.63 -30.45
N GLY A 471 12.98 -8.74 -30.54
CA GLY A 471 13.38 -10.05 -30.03
C GLY A 471 13.38 -10.15 -28.50
N ARG A 472 12.70 -9.24 -27.80
CA ARG A 472 12.67 -9.11 -26.34
C ARG A 472 11.53 -9.92 -25.72
N ALA A 473 11.53 -11.23 -25.95
CA ALA A 473 10.44 -12.12 -25.54
C ALA A 473 10.20 -12.13 -24.02
N GLN A 474 11.26 -12.04 -23.20
CA GLN A 474 11.15 -11.97 -21.74
C GLN A 474 10.48 -10.67 -21.30
N GLU A 475 10.83 -9.55 -21.93
CA GLU A 475 10.24 -8.25 -21.63
C GLU A 475 8.79 -8.14 -22.11
N VAL A 476 8.43 -8.77 -23.24
CA VAL A 476 7.02 -8.92 -23.65
C VAL A 476 6.22 -9.63 -22.55
N GLN A 477 6.73 -10.76 -22.04
CA GLN A 477 6.06 -11.50 -20.97
C GLN A 477 6.01 -10.70 -19.66
N ALA A 478 7.06 -9.95 -19.33
CA ALA A 478 7.08 -9.08 -18.15
C ALA A 478 6.02 -7.96 -18.25
N LEU A 479 5.93 -7.28 -19.39
CA LEU A 479 4.95 -6.21 -19.64
C LEU A 479 3.52 -6.74 -19.61
N LEU A 480 3.24 -7.81 -20.37
CA LEU A 480 1.90 -8.39 -20.44
C LEU A 480 1.48 -9.02 -19.11
N GLY A 481 2.39 -9.71 -18.43
CA GLY A 481 2.11 -10.28 -17.11
C GLY A 481 1.85 -9.23 -16.04
N ALA A 482 2.58 -8.11 -16.07
CA ALA A 482 2.29 -6.96 -15.21
C ALA A 482 0.92 -6.34 -15.52
N PHE A 483 0.57 -6.19 -16.80
CA PHE A 483 -0.73 -5.65 -17.20
C PHE A 483 -1.89 -6.58 -16.80
N VAL A 484 -1.74 -7.90 -16.95
CA VAL A 484 -2.73 -8.91 -16.52
C VAL A 484 -2.99 -8.82 -15.01
N ARG A 485 -1.95 -8.61 -14.19
CA ARG A 485 -2.12 -8.45 -12.73
C ARG A 485 -2.83 -7.16 -12.36
N ALA A 486 -2.58 -6.08 -13.11
CA ALA A 486 -3.07 -4.75 -12.79
C ALA A 486 -4.46 -4.44 -13.35
N ARG A 487 -4.96 -5.20 -14.34
CA ARG A 487 -6.16 -4.86 -15.12
C ARG A 487 -7.19 -5.97 -15.17
N THR A 488 -8.42 -5.62 -15.50
CA THR A 488 -9.50 -6.59 -15.66
C THR A 488 -9.23 -7.52 -16.86
N PRO A 489 -9.81 -8.74 -16.88
CA PRO A 489 -9.73 -9.62 -18.05
C PRO A 489 -10.27 -8.98 -19.33
N ASP A 490 -11.33 -8.20 -19.24
CA ASP A 490 -11.91 -7.47 -20.38
C ASP A 490 -10.97 -6.38 -20.92
N ASP A 491 -10.32 -5.61 -20.05
CA ASP A 491 -9.31 -4.62 -20.47
C ASP A 491 -8.07 -5.29 -21.06
N THR A 492 -7.65 -6.41 -20.49
CA THR A 492 -6.55 -7.24 -21.02
C THR A 492 -6.88 -7.78 -22.41
N ALA A 493 -8.11 -8.23 -22.65
CA ALA A 493 -8.55 -8.67 -23.96
C ALA A 493 -8.54 -7.54 -25.02
N ARG A 494 -8.62 -6.26 -24.60
CA ARG A 494 -8.52 -5.12 -25.52
C ARG A 494 -7.13 -4.98 -26.13
N VAL A 495 -6.07 -5.38 -25.42
CA VAL A 495 -4.68 -5.35 -25.90
C VAL A 495 -4.53 -6.12 -27.21
N ALA A 496 -5.22 -7.25 -27.33
CA ALA A 496 -5.23 -8.07 -28.54
C ALA A 496 -5.77 -7.36 -29.80
N ALA A 497 -6.30 -6.13 -29.70
CA ALA A 497 -6.83 -5.38 -30.86
C ALA A 497 -5.74 -5.03 -31.87
N VAL A 498 -4.53 -4.74 -31.36
CA VAL A 498 -3.43 -4.18 -32.14
C VAL A 498 -2.90 -5.21 -33.15
N ASP A 499 -2.64 -6.42 -32.67
CA ASP A 499 -2.29 -7.57 -33.51
C ASP A 499 -2.82 -8.85 -32.85
N PRO A 500 -4.05 -9.27 -33.18
CA PRO A 500 -4.64 -10.45 -32.57
C PRO A 500 -3.80 -11.72 -32.77
N THR A 501 -3.11 -11.83 -33.91
CA THR A 501 -2.38 -13.06 -34.29
C THR A 501 -1.15 -13.28 -33.43
N ARG A 502 -0.46 -12.20 -33.06
CA ARG A 502 0.72 -12.24 -32.18
C ARG A 502 0.36 -12.13 -30.71
N LEU A 503 -0.56 -11.22 -30.37
CA LEU A 503 -0.82 -10.86 -28.98
C LEU A 503 -1.69 -11.86 -28.24
N VAL A 504 -2.65 -12.54 -28.90
CA VAL A 504 -3.51 -13.52 -28.21
C VAL A 504 -2.69 -14.67 -27.60
N PRO A 505 -1.76 -15.33 -28.32
CA PRO A 505 -0.91 -16.35 -27.74
C PRO A 505 -0.06 -15.83 -26.56
N TRP A 506 0.57 -14.66 -26.72
CA TRP A 506 1.43 -14.09 -25.68
C TRP A 506 0.65 -13.68 -24.42
N LEU A 507 -0.56 -13.14 -24.59
CA LEU A 507 -1.46 -12.77 -23.50
C LEU A 507 -1.92 -14.00 -22.70
N LEU A 508 -2.27 -15.09 -23.37
CA LEU A 508 -2.65 -16.33 -22.70
C LEU A 508 -1.46 -16.96 -21.97
N GLU A 509 -0.26 -16.90 -22.56
CA GLU A 509 0.98 -17.35 -21.91
C GLU A 509 1.29 -16.51 -20.66
N ALA A 510 1.23 -15.18 -20.77
CA ALA A 510 1.45 -14.26 -19.67
C ALA A 510 0.43 -14.49 -18.54
N ALA A 511 -0.85 -14.64 -18.88
CA ALA A 511 -1.91 -14.91 -17.91
C ALA A 511 -1.73 -16.27 -17.21
N ARG A 512 -1.31 -17.31 -17.95
CA ARG A 512 -0.96 -18.60 -17.36
C ARG A 512 0.22 -18.49 -16.39
N GLY A 513 1.22 -17.67 -16.74
CA GLY A 513 2.36 -17.36 -15.87
C GLY A 513 1.96 -16.69 -14.56
N VAL A 514 0.85 -15.94 -14.54
CA VAL A 514 0.26 -15.38 -13.32
C VAL A 514 -0.55 -16.44 -12.56
N SER A 515 -1.60 -16.99 -13.18
CA SER A 515 -2.33 -18.15 -12.64
C SER A 515 -3.24 -18.81 -13.68
N THR A 516 -3.59 -20.08 -13.46
CA THR A 516 -4.60 -20.78 -14.27
C THR A 516 -6.01 -20.18 -14.16
N GLY A 517 -6.27 -19.34 -13.14
CA GLY A 517 -7.49 -18.53 -13.05
C GLY A 517 -7.49 -17.42 -14.10
N HIS A 518 -6.44 -16.60 -14.12
CA HIS A 518 -6.30 -15.49 -15.08
C HIS A 518 -6.33 -15.97 -16.53
N GLU A 519 -5.70 -17.10 -16.85
CA GLU A 519 -5.76 -17.68 -18.19
C GLU A 519 -7.20 -18.00 -18.62
N ARG A 520 -7.99 -18.64 -17.75
CA ARG A 520 -9.38 -19.01 -18.05
C ARG A 520 -10.28 -17.79 -18.21
N ASP A 521 -10.10 -16.79 -17.37
CA ASP A 521 -10.90 -15.57 -17.40
C ASP A 521 -10.55 -14.71 -18.61
N LEU A 522 -9.27 -14.59 -18.97
CA LEU A 522 -8.84 -13.93 -20.19
C LEU A 522 -9.32 -14.66 -21.44
N ALA A 523 -9.22 -15.99 -21.47
CA ALA A 523 -9.77 -16.78 -22.58
C ALA A 523 -11.29 -16.57 -22.73
N ARG A 524 -12.03 -16.36 -21.64
CA ARG A 524 -13.45 -16.02 -21.68
C ARG A 524 -13.67 -14.63 -22.25
N ALA A 525 -12.92 -13.62 -21.79
CA ALA A 525 -13.01 -12.24 -22.27
C ALA A 525 -12.61 -12.11 -23.76
N LEU A 526 -11.60 -12.84 -24.22
CA LEU A 526 -11.23 -12.89 -25.63
C LEU A 526 -12.34 -13.49 -26.50
N ARG A 527 -13.02 -14.55 -26.02
CA ARG A 527 -14.18 -15.12 -26.74
C ARG A 527 -15.36 -14.17 -26.79
N SER A 528 -15.72 -13.50 -25.69
CA SER A 528 -16.82 -12.53 -25.68
C SER A 528 -16.53 -11.32 -26.57
N ALA A 529 -15.26 -10.91 -26.70
CA ALA A 529 -14.83 -9.84 -27.59
C ALA A 529 -14.70 -10.27 -29.08
N GLY A 530 -14.97 -11.53 -29.44
CA GLY A 530 -14.81 -12.05 -30.80
C GLY A 530 -13.35 -12.24 -31.24
N ARG A 531 -12.42 -12.35 -30.29
CA ARG A 531 -10.97 -12.43 -30.49
C ARG A 531 -10.37 -13.79 -30.12
N GLY A 532 -11.22 -14.76 -29.78
CA GLY A 532 -10.81 -16.10 -29.33
C GLY A 532 -10.49 -17.10 -30.44
N GLY A 533 -10.01 -16.64 -31.60
CA GLY A 533 -9.82 -17.47 -32.78
C GLY A 533 -8.41 -17.41 -33.36
N ALA A 534 -7.53 -18.29 -32.86
CA ALA A 534 -6.54 -19.07 -33.61
C ALA A 534 -6.08 -20.25 -32.74
#